data_AF-A0A813RAU7-F1
#
_entry.id   AF-A0A813RAU7-F1
#
_cell.length_a   1.000
_cell.length_b   1.000
_cell.length_c   1.000
_cell.angle_alpha   90.00
_cell.angle_beta   90.00
_cell.angle_gamma   90.00
#
_symmetry.space_group_name_H-M   'P 1'
#
loop_
_entity.id
_entity.type
_entity.pdbx_description
1 polymer ?
#
loop_
_entity_poly.entity_id
_entity_poly.type
_entity_poly.pdbx_seq_one_letter_code
_entity_poly.pdbx_strand_id
1 'polypeptide(L)'
;MSISINSRGNVLVGMPFINRIYLLSVNISGPRKLTYVSRNTGGRSLGNGKSVAWLDDGNMAAILVNTYSLTYQWSSSQIFFYDMVSNTYNSNSTPLSVFPNYHQLVPDSFNSVFLNIISSPTSLTLMDKSGNLLIFNPTPPGFFPSITDTRSMPLITSEEACLPGMYKDQSGINDCILCPTGTKNSGISSIKCILCANESFCSLGSVDEIL
;
A
#
# COMPACT_ATOMS: atom_id res chain seq x y z
N MET A 1 -2.92 18.86 -5.11
CA MET A 1 -1.61 18.58 -4.46
C MET A 1 -1.92 18.03 -3.09
N SER A 2 -1.16 17.04 -2.62
CA SER A 2 -1.33 16.45 -1.30
C SER A 2 0.02 16.38 -0.59
N ILE A 3 0.01 16.53 0.73
CA ILE A 3 1.22 16.60 1.55
C ILE A 3 1.00 15.73 2.79
N SER A 4 2.01 14.93 3.12
CA SER A 4 2.06 14.19 4.38
C SER A 4 3.46 14.29 5.00
N ILE A 5 3.53 14.48 6.30
CA ILE A 5 4.78 14.67 7.06
C ILE A 5 4.81 13.64 8.18
N ASN A 6 5.90 12.88 8.29
CA ASN A 6 6.09 11.94 9.40
C ASN A 6 6.80 12.61 10.60
N SER A 7 6.83 11.92 11.73
CA SER A 7 7.49 12.37 12.96
C SER A 7 9.01 12.60 12.83
N ARG A 8 9.65 12.00 11.81
CA ARG A 8 11.08 12.15 11.49
C ARG A 8 11.38 13.37 10.62
N GLY A 9 10.37 14.10 10.17
CA GLY A 9 10.54 15.24 9.26
C GLY A 9 10.67 14.85 7.79
N ASN A 10 10.36 13.61 7.40
CA ASN A 10 10.21 13.25 5.99
C ASN A 10 8.86 13.78 5.48
N VAL A 11 8.89 14.43 4.31
CA VAL A 11 7.75 15.09 3.69
C VAL A 11 7.48 14.45 2.35
N LEU A 12 6.30 13.84 2.19
CA LEU A 12 5.79 13.39 0.91
C LEU A 12 4.94 14.50 0.29
N VAL A 13 5.22 14.84 -0.96
CA VAL A 13 4.44 15.82 -1.72
C VAL A 13 3.98 15.17 -3.02
N GLY A 14 2.68 14.92 -3.10
CA GLY A 14 1.99 14.44 -4.29
C GLY A 14 1.58 15.59 -5.21
N MET A 15 2.10 15.59 -6.43
CA MET A 15 1.87 16.60 -7.46
C MET A 15 1.22 15.94 -8.70
N PRO A 16 -0.11 15.73 -8.68
CA PRO A 16 -0.79 14.96 -9.73
C PRO A 16 -0.74 15.64 -11.11
N PHE A 17 -0.69 16.98 -11.16
CA PHE A 17 -0.66 17.75 -12.41
C PHE A 17 0.61 17.51 -13.25
N ILE A 18 1.72 17.13 -12.60
CA ILE A 18 2.99 16.73 -13.25
C ILE A 18 3.29 15.25 -13.06
N ASN A 19 2.33 14.48 -12.56
CA ASN A 19 2.42 13.04 -12.31
C ASN A 19 3.63 12.60 -11.47
N ARG A 20 3.93 13.34 -10.40
CA ARG A 20 5.15 13.16 -9.60
C ARG A 20 4.86 13.17 -8.11
N ILE A 21 5.66 12.38 -7.40
CA ILE A 21 5.73 12.41 -5.94
C ILE A 21 7.17 12.75 -5.57
N TYR A 22 7.31 13.73 -4.68
CA TYR A 22 8.58 14.13 -4.13
C TYR A 22 8.68 13.64 -2.69
N LEU A 23 9.83 13.05 -2.38
CA LEU A 23 10.25 12.83 -1.00
C LEU A 23 11.26 13.93 -0.65
N LEU A 24 10.92 14.70 0.35
CA LEU A 24 11.74 15.77 0.90
C LEU A 24 12.00 15.48 2.39
N SER A 25 12.96 16.18 2.98
CA SER A 25 13.19 16.16 4.43
C SER A 25 13.27 17.57 4.98
N VAL A 26 12.82 17.74 6.22
CA VAL A 26 12.87 18.99 6.98
C VAL A 26 13.43 18.71 8.36
N ASN A 27 14.26 19.63 8.86
CA ASN A 27 14.68 19.58 10.25
C ASN A 27 13.52 20.05 11.15
N ILE A 28 12.94 19.13 11.91
CA ILE A 28 11.80 19.40 12.80
C ILE A 28 12.14 20.34 13.97
N SER A 29 13.40 20.41 14.42
CA SER A 29 13.81 21.33 15.49
C SER A 29 14.08 22.75 14.99
N GLY A 30 14.17 22.94 13.67
CA GLY A 30 14.43 24.23 13.03
C GLY A 30 14.01 24.23 11.56
N PRO A 31 12.70 24.26 11.25
CA PRO A 31 12.18 24.02 9.90
C PRO A 31 12.35 25.24 9.00
N ARG A 32 13.60 25.51 8.58
CA ARG A 32 13.94 26.65 7.71
C ARG A 32 14.14 26.29 6.25
N LYS A 33 14.37 25.00 5.95
CA LYS A 33 14.71 24.52 4.61
C LYS A 33 14.16 23.12 4.39
N LEU A 34 13.51 22.93 3.24
CA LEU A 34 13.20 21.61 2.69
C LEU A 34 14.40 21.12 1.88
N THR A 35 14.82 19.89 2.13
CA THR A 35 15.90 19.22 1.41
C THR A 35 15.31 18.16 0.49
N TYR A 36 15.71 18.15 -0.77
CA TYR A 36 15.30 17.11 -1.71
C TYR A 36 15.98 15.78 -1.37
N VAL A 37 15.20 14.71 -1.28
CA VAL A 37 15.70 13.34 -1.08
C VAL A 37 15.60 12.56 -2.39
N SER A 38 14.38 12.41 -2.92
CA SER A 38 14.13 11.61 -4.12
C SER A 38 12.81 11.99 -4.80
N ARG A 39 12.56 11.37 -5.96
CA ARG A 39 11.29 11.50 -6.69
C ARG A 39 10.86 10.19 -7.31
N ASN A 40 9.56 9.96 -7.31
CA ASN A 40 8.91 8.92 -8.10
C ASN A 40 8.11 9.56 -9.23
N THR A 41 8.36 9.09 -10.44
CA THR A 41 7.54 9.37 -11.61
C THR A 41 6.61 8.18 -11.77
N GLY A 42 5.30 8.40 -11.83
CA GLY A 42 4.29 7.32 -11.86
C GLY A 42 4.25 6.57 -13.20
N GLY A 43 5.33 6.60 -13.97
CA GLY A 43 5.36 6.18 -15.37
C GLY A 43 4.28 6.88 -16.18
N ARG A 44 3.45 6.08 -16.87
CA ARG A 44 2.32 6.53 -17.70
C ARG A 44 1.00 6.67 -16.95
N SER A 45 0.96 6.41 -15.64
CA SER A 45 -0.25 6.67 -14.85
C SER A 45 -0.59 8.16 -14.87
N LEU A 46 -1.85 8.52 -14.67
CA LEU A 46 -2.28 9.91 -14.54
C LEU A 46 -2.74 10.14 -13.10
N GLY A 47 -2.41 11.30 -12.54
CA GLY A 47 -2.80 11.60 -11.16
C GLY A 47 -2.01 10.82 -10.10
N ASN A 48 -0.77 10.41 -10.39
CA ASN A 48 0.14 9.88 -9.38
C ASN A 48 0.31 10.90 -8.24
N GLY A 49 0.14 10.44 -7.00
CA GLY A 49 0.19 11.32 -5.84
C GLY A 49 -1.01 12.26 -5.72
N LYS A 50 -2.21 11.82 -6.17
CA LYS A 50 -3.47 12.55 -5.92
C LYS A 50 -3.65 12.81 -4.44
N SER A 51 -3.42 11.78 -3.64
CA SER A 51 -3.27 11.91 -2.19
C SER A 51 -2.14 11.00 -1.69
N VAL A 52 -1.45 11.42 -0.63
CA VAL A 52 -0.32 10.72 -0.03
C VAL A 52 -0.47 10.71 1.48
N ALA A 53 -0.07 9.63 2.13
CA ALA A 53 -0.19 9.48 3.57
C ALA A 53 0.95 8.62 4.13
N TRP A 54 1.55 9.05 5.24
CA TRP A 54 2.50 8.23 6.01
C TRP A 54 1.79 7.30 6.98
N LEU A 55 2.36 6.12 7.19
CA LEU A 55 1.87 5.05 8.06
C LEU A 55 3.05 4.41 8.80
N ASP A 56 2.76 3.67 9.86
CA ASP A 56 3.74 2.93 10.67
C ASP A 56 4.91 3.81 11.12
N ASP A 57 4.57 4.94 11.76
CA ASP A 57 5.54 5.97 12.19
C ASP A 57 6.49 6.45 11.07
N GLY A 58 6.01 6.37 9.83
CA GLY A 58 6.69 6.80 8.62
C GLY A 58 7.53 5.73 7.93
N ASN A 59 7.42 4.45 8.33
CA ASN A 59 8.09 3.35 7.64
C ASN A 59 7.33 2.91 6.39
N MET A 60 6.06 3.29 6.27
CA MET A 60 5.23 2.96 5.13
C MET A 60 4.56 4.22 4.56
N ALA A 61 4.37 4.24 3.24
CA ALA A 61 3.62 5.29 2.57
C ALA A 61 2.47 4.70 1.76
N ALA A 62 1.29 5.31 1.88
CA ALA A 62 0.15 5.05 1.02
C ALA A 62 0.03 6.15 -0.04
N ILE A 63 -0.15 5.75 -1.29
CA ILE A 63 -0.19 6.66 -2.44
C ILE A 63 -1.44 6.37 -3.24
N LEU A 64 -2.34 7.34 -3.29
CA LEU A 64 -3.54 7.29 -4.11
C LEU A 64 -3.24 7.72 -5.55
N VAL A 65 -3.57 6.84 -6.49
CA VAL A 65 -3.46 7.04 -7.94
C VAL A 65 -4.81 6.78 -8.60
N ASN A 66 -5.14 7.58 -9.61
CA ASN A 66 -6.35 7.37 -10.40
C ASN A 66 -6.02 6.62 -11.68
N THR A 67 -6.92 5.72 -12.08
CA THR A 67 -6.93 5.15 -13.42
C THR A 67 -7.93 5.93 -14.29
N TYR A 68 -7.58 6.08 -15.56
CA TYR A 68 -8.39 6.79 -16.53
C TYR A 68 -8.81 5.82 -17.63
N SER A 69 -10.03 5.98 -18.12
CA SER A 69 -10.49 5.30 -19.33
C SER A 69 -9.82 5.88 -20.58
N LEU A 70 -9.99 5.20 -21.72
CA LEU A 70 -9.60 5.70 -23.05
C LEU A 70 -10.28 7.05 -23.42
N THR A 71 -11.35 7.42 -22.71
CA THR A 71 -12.07 8.69 -22.85
C THR A 71 -11.62 9.75 -21.83
N TYR A 72 -10.52 9.52 -21.12
CA TYR A 72 -9.98 10.40 -20.07
C TYR A 72 -10.94 10.69 -18.91
N GLN A 73 -11.88 9.79 -18.64
CA GLN A 73 -12.74 9.85 -17.46
C GLN A 73 -12.13 9.02 -16.32
N TRP A 74 -12.29 9.48 -15.07
CA TRP A 74 -11.86 8.74 -13.88
C TRP A 74 -12.67 7.45 -13.76
N SER A 75 -12.04 6.32 -14.07
CA SER A 75 -12.69 5.01 -14.12
C SER A 75 -12.57 4.25 -12.81
N SER A 76 -11.42 4.36 -12.13
CA SER A 76 -11.20 3.79 -10.80
C SER A 76 -10.01 4.44 -10.11
N SER A 77 -9.76 4.04 -8.88
CA SER A 77 -8.63 4.46 -8.07
C SER A 77 -7.92 3.25 -7.48
N GLN A 78 -6.61 3.40 -7.27
CA GLN A 78 -5.77 2.42 -6.61
C GLN A 78 -4.93 3.11 -5.54
N ILE A 79 -4.66 2.40 -4.45
CA ILE A 79 -3.76 2.82 -3.40
C ILE A 79 -2.55 1.90 -3.44
N PHE A 80 -1.37 2.47 -3.61
CA PHE A 80 -0.10 1.76 -3.59
C PHE A 80 0.54 1.93 -2.22
N PHE A 81 0.89 0.82 -1.59
CA PHE A 81 1.63 0.81 -0.34
C PHE A 81 3.11 0.57 -0.61
N TYR A 82 3.98 1.43 -0.09
CA TYR A 82 5.43 1.32 -0.24
C TYR A 82 6.09 1.18 1.12
N ASP A 83 7.09 0.29 1.19
CA ASP A 83 8.07 0.31 2.26
C ASP A 83 9.03 1.49 2.04
N MET A 84 9.23 2.26 3.09
CA MET A 84 10.02 3.49 3.13
C MET A 84 11.20 3.38 4.10
N VAL A 85 11.45 2.21 4.72
CA VAL A 85 12.49 2.00 5.73
C VAL A 85 13.90 2.35 5.22
N SER A 86 14.17 2.18 3.93
CA SER A 86 15.46 2.52 3.32
C SER A 86 15.56 3.96 2.79
N ASN A 87 14.51 4.79 2.91
CA ASN A 87 14.41 6.12 2.28
C ASN A 87 14.73 6.14 0.77
N THR A 88 14.65 4.99 0.09
CA THR A 88 15.02 4.86 -1.33
C THR A 88 13.85 5.08 -2.29
N TYR A 89 12.69 5.55 -1.82
CA TYR A 89 11.51 5.71 -2.65
C TYR A 89 11.78 6.52 -3.91
N ASN A 90 11.76 5.87 -5.06
CA ASN A 90 12.08 6.45 -6.35
C ASN A 90 11.28 5.77 -7.46
N SER A 91 11.56 6.08 -8.73
CA SER A 91 10.79 5.55 -9.87
C SER A 91 10.98 4.05 -10.13
N ASN A 92 11.99 3.43 -9.52
CA ASN A 92 12.26 1.98 -9.59
C ASN A 92 11.71 1.23 -8.37
N SER A 93 11.12 1.92 -7.40
CA SER A 93 10.55 1.29 -6.21
C SER A 93 9.32 0.46 -6.58
N THR A 94 9.26 -0.75 -6.04
CA THR A 94 8.11 -1.64 -6.16
C THR A 94 7.20 -1.48 -4.94
N PRO A 95 5.87 -1.41 -5.12
CA PRO A 95 4.95 -1.39 -4.00
C PRO A 95 4.97 -2.74 -3.26
N LEU A 96 4.76 -2.70 -1.93
CA LEU A 96 4.50 -3.89 -1.11
C LEU A 96 3.20 -4.58 -1.53
N SER A 97 2.15 -3.77 -1.72
CA SER A 97 0.85 -4.22 -2.19
C SER A 97 0.07 -3.07 -2.80
N VAL A 98 -1.02 -3.40 -3.48
CA VAL A 98 -1.94 -2.43 -4.11
C VAL A 98 -3.35 -2.76 -3.67
N PHE A 99 -4.13 -1.76 -3.28
CA PHE A 99 -5.56 -1.89 -3.04
C PHE A 99 -6.35 -1.17 -4.14
N PRO A 100 -7.45 -1.75 -4.68
CA PRO A 100 -7.92 -3.11 -4.44
C PRO A 100 -7.03 -4.19 -5.08
N ASN A 101 -7.08 -5.39 -4.52
CA ASN A 101 -6.44 -6.61 -5.04
C ASN A 101 -7.40 -7.80 -4.88
N TYR A 102 -6.90 -9.01 -5.14
CA TYR A 102 -7.72 -10.22 -5.14
C TYR A 102 -8.22 -10.65 -3.75
N HIS A 103 -7.52 -10.28 -2.67
CA HIS A 103 -7.94 -10.50 -1.29
C HIS A 103 -8.78 -9.34 -0.74
N GLN A 104 -8.42 -8.12 -1.13
CA GLN A 104 -9.00 -6.87 -0.64
C GLN A 104 -9.78 -6.22 -1.79
N LEU A 105 -10.97 -6.74 -2.05
CA LEU A 105 -11.87 -6.20 -3.06
C LEU A 105 -12.54 -4.91 -2.57
N VAL A 106 -12.96 -4.05 -3.50
CA VAL A 106 -13.82 -2.92 -3.18
C VAL A 106 -15.23 -3.45 -2.88
N PRO A 107 -15.81 -3.18 -1.71
CA PRO A 107 -17.19 -3.59 -1.39
C PRO A 107 -18.22 -3.01 -2.35
N ASP A 108 -19.33 -3.71 -2.56
CA ASP A 108 -20.41 -3.23 -3.44
C ASP A 108 -21.02 -1.92 -2.92
N SER A 109 -21.04 -1.72 -1.61
CA SER A 109 -21.47 -0.48 -0.96
C SER A 109 -20.47 0.68 -1.11
N PHE A 110 -19.29 0.47 -1.69
CA PHE A 110 -18.20 1.44 -1.80
C PHE A 110 -17.84 1.75 -3.26
N ASN A 111 -17.58 3.02 -3.59
CA ASN A 111 -17.26 3.40 -4.95
C ASN A 111 -15.80 3.11 -5.30
N SER A 112 -15.56 2.61 -6.52
CA SER A 112 -14.21 2.37 -7.05
C SER A 112 -13.39 3.65 -7.31
N VAL A 113 -14.00 4.84 -7.23
CA VAL A 113 -13.31 6.12 -7.35
C VAL A 113 -13.11 6.71 -5.96
N PHE A 114 -11.85 6.86 -5.57
CA PHE A 114 -11.45 7.37 -4.26
C PHE A 114 -11.12 8.86 -4.34
N LEU A 115 -11.62 9.65 -3.39
CA LEU A 115 -11.35 11.07 -3.30
C LEU A 115 -10.08 11.36 -2.53
N ASN A 116 -9.92 10.73 -1.36
CA ASN A 116 -8.83 11.04 -0.46
C ASN A 116 -8.44 9.85 0.43
N ILE A 117 -7.20 9.86 0.88
CA ILE A 117 -6.69 9.02 1.97
C ILE A 117 -6.23 9.91 3.11
N ILE A 118 -6.51 9.50 4.34
CA ILE A 118 -6.12 10.19 5.56
C ILE A 118 -5.56 9.13 6.50
N SER A 119 -4.33 9.33 6.98
CA SER A 119 -3.72 8.40 7.93
C SER A 119 -3.76 8.92 9.36
N SER A 120 -3.90 7.98 10.29
CA SER A 120 -3.39 8.10 11.65
C SER A 120 -1.99 7.44 11.70
N PRO A 121 -1.28 7.42 12.84
CA PRO A 121 0.01 6.73 12.94
C PRO A 121 -0.02 5.26 12.48
N THR A 122 -1.16 4.57 12.66
CA THR A 122 -1.28 3.13 12.44
C THR A 122 -2.42 2.72 11.51
N SER A 123 -3.44 3.55 11.33
CA SER A 123 -4.63 3.25 10.51
C SER A 123 -4.72 4.17 9.30
N LEU A 124 -5.42 3.72 8.27
CA LEU A 124 -5.71 4.52 7.08
C LEU A 124 -7.22 4.61 6.86
N THR A 125 -7.73 5.82 6.70
CA THR A 125 -9.10 6.07 6.27
C THR A 125 -9.11 6.45 4.79
N LEU A 126 -9.96 5.78 4.04
CA LEU A 126 -10.24 6.02 2.63
C LEU A 126 -11.64 6.62 2.48
N MET A 127 -11.75 7.67 1.67
CA MET A 127 -13.02 8.28 1.31
C MET A 127 -13.31 8.09 -0.18
N ASP A 128 -14.49 7.60 -0.53
CA ASP A 128 -14.93 7.44 -1.92
C ASP A 128 -15.63 8.69 -2.48
N LYS A 129 -15.99 8.67 -3.77
CA LYS A 129 -16.70 9.79 -4.43
C LYS A 129 -18.11 10.05 -3.89
N SER A 130 -18.72 9.08 -3.24
CA SER A 130 -20.06 9.15 -2.67
C SER A 130 -20.05 9.64 -1.21
N GLY A 131 -18.86 9.85 -0.63
CA GLY A 131 -18.68 10.27 0.76
C GLY A 131 -18.64 9.11 1.76
N ASN A 132 -18.57 7.88 1.29
CA ASN A 132 -18.41 6.71 2.15
C ASN A 132 -16.98 6.60 2.67
N LEU A 133 -16.83 6.02 3.85
CA LEU A 133 -15.57 5.83 4.56
C LEU A 133 -15.22 4.36 4.75
N LEU A 134 -14.00 3.98 4.38
CA LEU A 134 -13.40 2.67 4.67
C LEU A 134 -12.17 2.88 5.55
N ILE A 135 -12.14 2.24 6.72
CA ILE A 135 -11.06 2.34 7.70
C ILE A 135 -10.28 1.04 7.70
N PHE A 136 -9.01 1.12 7.31
CA PHE A 136 -8.03 0.05 7.44
C PHE A 136 -7.38 0.12 8.81
N ASN A 137 -7.62 -0.90 9.62
CA ASN A 137 -6.89 -1.14 10.86
C ASN A 137 -5.61 -1.93 10.57
N PRO A 138 -4.51 -1.63 11.27
CA PRO A 138 -3.28 -2.40 11.14
C PRO A 138 -3.55 -3.84 11.59
N THR A 139 -2.91 -4.78 10.91
CA THR A 139 -2.95 -6.20 11.26
C THR A 139 -1.54 -6.69 11.61
N PRO A 140 -1.39 -7.66 12.53
CA PRO A 140 -0.10 -8.21 12.89
C PRO A 140 0.57 -8.97 11.73
N PRO A 141 1.84 -9.38 11.86
CA PRO A 141 2.50 -10.27 10.90
C PRO A 141 1.67 -11.55 10.70
N GLY A 142 1.63 -12.06 9.47
CA GLY A 142 0.83 -13.22 9.08
C GLY A 142 -0.65 -12.93 8.84
N PHE A 143 -1.12 -11.69 9.00
CA PHE A 143 -2.52 -11.31 8.75
C PHE A 143 -2.62 -10.08 7.85
N PHE A 144 -3.68 -9.98 7.05
CA PHE A 144 -4.00 -8.81 6.24
C PHE A 144 -5.35 -8.21 6.66
N PRO A 145 -5.61 -6.91 6.41
CA PRO A 145 -6.91 -6.31 6.69
C PRO A 145 -7.90 -6.70 5.60
N SER A 146 -8.85 -7.56 5.94
CA SER A 146 -9.94 -8.00 5.07
C SER A 146 -11.14 -7.08 5.20
N ILE A 147 -11.87 -6.92 4.09
CA ILE A 147 -13.02 -6.01 4.01
C ILE A 147 -14.28 -6.85 3.89
N THR A 148 -15.16 -6.73 4.88
CA THR A 148 -16.48 -7.36 4.85
C THR A 148 -17.55 -6.29 4.66
N ASP A 149 -18.39 -6.43 3.62
CA ASP A 149 -19.49 -5.48 3.36
C ASP A 149 -20.65 -5.72 4.34
N THR A 150 -20.63 -4.99 5.45
CA THR A 150 -21.72 -5.01 6.43
C THR A 150 -22.91 -4.13 6.02
N ARG A 151 -22.82 -3.44 4.86
CA ARG A 151 -23.75 -2.39 4.41
C ARG A 151 -23.99 -1.30 5.45
N SER A 152 -23.06 -1.15 6.39
CA SER A 152 -23.07 -0.15 7.46
C SER A 152 -21.83 0.72 7.31
N MET A 153 -21.98 2.02 7.60
CA MET A 153 -20.94 3.03 7.45
C MET A 153 -20.51 3.57 8.83
N PRO A 154 -19.21 3.74 9.13
CA PRO A 154 -18.05 3.42 8.29
C PRO A 154 -17.81 1.91 8.13
N LEU A 155 -17.25 1.51 6.98
CA LEU A 155 -16.71 0.16 6.80
C LEU A 155 -15.36 0.07 7.53
N ILE A 156 -15.16 -1.00 8.29
CA ILE A 156 -13.94 -1.21 9.10
C ILE A 156 -13.40 -2.59 8.76
N THR A 157 -12.10 -2.69 8.50
CA THR A 157 -11.44 -3.96 8.18
C THR A 157 -11.30 -4.86 9.40
N SER A 158 -11.40 -6.17 9.20
CA SER A 158 -11.06 -7.20 10.18
C SER A 158 -9.77 -7.92 9.80
N GLU A 159 -9.16 -8.64 10.72
CA GLU A 159 -7.94 -9.41 10.46
C GLU A 159 -8.27 -10.74 9.79
N GLU A 160 -7.58 -11.09 8.71
CA GLU A 160 -7.68 -12.39 8.05
C GLU A 160 -6.29 -12.95 7.80
N ALA A 161 -6.13 -14.27 7.96
CA ALA A 161 -4.81 -14.91 7.91
C ALA A 161 -4.29 -15.00 6.47
N CYS A 162 -2.98 -14.80 6.28
CA CYS A 162 -2.34 -15.05 5.00
C CYS A 162 -2.55 -16.52 4.58
N LEU A 163 -2.97 -16.70 3.34
CA LEU A 163 -3.14 -18.02 2.74
C LEU A 163 -1.77 -18.71 2.50
N PRO A 164 -1.75 -20.05 2.36
CA PRO A 164 -0.55 -20.76 1.92
C PRO A 164 0.00 -20.19 0.61
N GLY A 165 1.33 -20.24 0.45
CA GLY A 165 2.05 -19.62 -0.65
C GLY A 165 2.33 -18.12 -0.45
N MET A 166 1.87 -17.53 0.65
CA MET A 166 2.08 -16.13 0.99
C MET A 166 2.65 -15.93 2.38
N TYR A 167 3.15 -14.73 2.63
CA TYR A 167 3.62 -14.33 3.95
C TYR A 167 3.41 -12.83 4.18
N LYS A 168 3.46 -12.43 5.45
CA LYS A 168 3.58 -11.02 5.84
C LYS A 168 4.45 -10.93 7.09
N ASP A 169 5.62 -10.35 6.96
CA ASP A 169 6.66 -10.30 8.00
C ASP A 169 6.52 -9.10 8.95
N GLN A 170 5.74 -8.09 8.56
CA GLN A 170 5.57 -6.84 9.31
C GLN A 170 4.10 -6.56 9.64
N SER A 171 3.87 -5.84 10.75
CA SER A 171 2.57 -5.27 11.05
C SER A 171 2.24 -4.16 10.04
N GLY A 172 0.95 -3.95 9.77
CA GLY A 172 0.52 -2.86 8.90
C GLY A 172 -0.77 -3.16 8.16
N ILE A 173 -1.10 -2.30 7.21
CA ILE A 173 -2.36 -2.38 6.44
C ILE A 173 -2.20 -2.97 5.03
N ASN A 174 -0.97 -3.31 4.64
CA ASN A 174 -0.70 -3.96 3.36
C ASN A 174 -1.22 -5.39 3.35
N ASP A 175 -1.51 -5.88 2.14
CA ASP A 175 -1.83 -7.29 1.90
C ASP A 175 -0.62 -8.19 2.16
N CYS A 176 -0.88 -9.50 2.27
CA CYS A 176 0.14 -10.53 2.23
C CYS A 176 0.88 -10.52 0.88
N ILE A 177 2.14 -10.91 0.89
CA ILE A 177 3.01 -10.95 -0.28
C ILE A 177 3.20 -12.41 -0.70
N LEU A 178 3.21 -12.68 -2.01
CA LEU A 178 3.53 -14.01 -2.54
C LEU A 178 4.96 -14.41 -2.16
N CYS A 179 5.16 -15.68 -1.82
CA CYS A 179 6.49 -16.21 -1.63
C CYS A 179 7.32 -16.05 -2.92
N PRO A 180 8.53 -15.47 -2.86
CA PRO A 180 9.36 -15.32 -4.05
C PRO A 180 9.77 -16.68 -4.64
N THR A 181 10.12 -16.68 -5.93
CA THR A 181 10.63 -17.87 -6.63
C THR A 181 11.81 -18.49 -5.86
N GLY A 182 11.85 -19.82 -5.78
CA GLY A 182 12.83 -20.58 -4.98
C GLY A 182 12.45 -20.74 -3.50
N THR A 183 11.31 -20.18 -3.09
CA THR A 183 10.77 -20.35 -1.73
C THR A 183 9.33 -20.85 -1.76
N LYS A 184 8.90 -21.46 -0.65
CA LYS A 184 7.54 -21.94 -0.44
C LYS A 184 7.01 -21.60 0.95
N ASN A 185 5.70 -21.68 1.10
CA ASN A 185 5.04 -21.68 2.40
C ASN A 185 3.78 -22.55 2.38
N SER A 186 3.75 -23.62 3.16
CA SER A 186 2.57 -24.50 3.30
C SER A 186 1.62 -24.09 4.43
N GLY A 187 2.02 -23.17 5.30
CA GLY A 187 1.27 -22.77 6.49
C GLY A 187 0.33 -21.58 6.26
N ILE A 188 -0.74 -21.53 7.05
CA ILE A 188 -1.60 -20.36 7.21
C ILE A 188 -0.92 -19.38 8.18
N SER A 189 -1.16 -18.08 7.99
CA SER A 189 -0.62 -17.02 8.86
C SER A 189 0.91 -16.97 8.92
N SER A 190 1.58 -17.29 7.81
CA SER A 190 3.04 -17.29 7.79
C SER A 190 3.61 -15.88 7.78
N ILE A 191 4.71 -15.73 8.53
CA ILE A 191 5.51 -14.50 8.58
C ILE A 191 6.75 -14.58 7.68
N LYS A 192 7.04 -15.74 7.08
CA LYS A 192 8.21 -15.94 6.21
C LYS A 192 8.01 -17.09 5.23
N CYS A 193 8.76 -17.09 4.14
CA CYS A 193 8.87 -18.24 3.25
C CYS A 193 10.10 -19.08 3.60
N ILE A 194 10.03 -20.38 3.35
CA ILE A 194 11.15 -21.31 3.51
C ILE A 194 11.77 -21.63 2.14
N LEU A 195 13.07 -21.85 2.08
CA LEU A 195 13.74 -22.28 0.86
C LEU A 195 13.23 -23.66 0.44
N CYS A 196 13.12 -23.87 -0.86
CA CYS A 196 12.84 -25.19 -1.41
C CYS A 196 14.08 -26.08 -1.34
N ALA A 197 13.88 -27.40 -1.33
CA ALA A 197 14.97 -28.35 -1.28
C ALA A 197 15.90 -28.19 -2.49
N ASN A 198 17.17 -28.61 -2.32
CA ASN A 198 18.14 -28.58 -3.40
C ASN A 198 17.69 -29.51 -4.54
N GLU A 199 17.80 -29.05 -5.80
CA GLU A 199 17.25 -29.68 -7.02
C GLU A 199 15.72 -29.61 -7.20
N SER A 200 14.97 -29.04 -6.25
CA SER A 200 13.52 -28.83 -6.40
C SER A 200 13.21 -27.45 -6.99
N PHE A 201 12.08 -27.34 -7.70
CA PHE A 201 11.59 -26.08 -8.25
C PHE A 201 10.40 -25.53 -7.45
N CYS A 202 10.46 -24.22 -7.17
CA CYS A 202 9.35 -23.46 -6.60
C CYS A 202 9.12 -22.18 -7.40
N SER A 203 7.96 -22.10 -8.04
CA SER A 203 7.48 -20.87 -8.68
C SER A 203 7.10 -19.80 -7.65
N LEU A 204 6.78 -18.59 -8.13
CA LEU A 204 6.19 -17.55 -7.30
C LEU A 204 4.90 -18.07 -6.62
N GLY A 205 4.77 -17.83 -5.31
CA GLY A 205 3.59 -18.24 -4.54
C GLY A 205 3.48 -19.74 -4.25
N SER A 206 4.58 -20.49 -4.32
CA SER A 206 4.54 -21.95 -4.13
C SER A 206 4.11 -22.34 -2.72
N VAL A 207 3.17 -23.29 -2.64
CA VAL A 207 2.74 -23.93 -1.39
C VAL A 207 3.60 -25.13 -1.07
N ASP A 208 3.98 -25.88 -2.11
CA ASP A 208 4.91 -27.01 -2.03
C ASP A 208 5.95 -26.94 -3.17
N GLU A 209 6.98 -27.77 -3.08
CA GLU A 209 8.01 -27.89 -4.11
C GLU A 209 7.68 -28.96 -5.15
N ILE A 210 8.20 -28.77 -6.35
CA ILE A 210 8.09 -29.73 -7.45
C ILE A 210 9.46 -30.40 -7.63
N LEU A 211 9.47 -31.73 -7.63
CA LEU A 211 10.66 -32.57 -7.88
C LEU A 211 10.90 -32.76 -9.39
#